data_AF-A0A379PRQ1-F1
#
_entry.id   AF-A0A379PRQ1-F1
#
_cell.length_a   1.000
_cell.length_b   1.000
_cell.length_c   1.000
_cell.angle_alpha   90.00
_cell.angle_beta   90.00
_cell.angle_gamma   90.00
#
_symmetry.space_group_name_H-M   'P 1'
#
loop_
_entity.id
_entity.type
_entity.pdbx_description
1 polymer ?
#
loop_
_entity_poly.entity_id
_entity_poly.type
_entity_poly.pdbx_seq_one_letter_code
_entity_poly.pdbx_strand_id
1 'polypeptide(L)'
;MINHTDFPGHDWSATLCDELAIKFVPIALLSEESELFSVKHWDYRFLHPTQATQLFAHCYAQAKKHAVERRTDIWIGRNMKGIKEPVIFDLDARSITGFWKGRQMADRLGIPYDFYCENAMFFADVARWENLPTPIQMYSQNVPEHLRTTDFAVSMVEFIGLKWAERLGNTNNYASHEAYLAENYQSGDHQNAYLNYLGDKIRESTYPEAVLASVLEKGQLTPDLVKKIFPKSGNSLLCRAEVLLG
;
A
#
# COMPACT_ATOMS: atom_id res chain seq x y z
N MET A 1 1.52 -8.17 -8.21
CA MET A 1 0.97 -6.84 -7.88
C MET A 1 -0.38 -6.75 -8.57
N ILE A 2 -1.41 -6.37 -7.82
CA ILE A 2 -2.74 -6.12 -8.40
C ILE A 2 -2.61 -4.90 -9.32
N ASN A 3 -3.21 -4.97 -10.51
CA ASN A 3 -3.25 -3.82 -11.42
C ASN A 3 -4.11 -2.72 -10.78
N HIS A 4 -3.51 -1.58 -10.43
CA HIS A 4 -4.20 -0.47 -9.78
C HIS A 4 -5.20 0.25 -10.68
N THR A 5 -5.32 -0.15 -11.96
CA THR A 5 -6.31 0.39 -12.90
C THR A 5 -7.48 -0.55 -13.16
N ASP A 6 -7.49 -1.75 -12.57
CA ASP A 6 -8.51 -2.78 -12.83
C ASP A 6 -9.24 -3.14 -11.53
N PHE A 7 -9.98 -2.17 -11.00
CA PHE A 7 -10.87 -2.36 -9.85
C PHE A 7 -12.20 -1.62 -10.06
N PRO A 8 -13.31 -2.08 -9.46
CA PRO A 8 -14.59 -1.39 -9.56
C PRO A 8 -14.46 0.06 -9.07
N GLY A 9 -14.95 1.04 -9.82
CA GLY A 9 -14.94 2.44 -9.42
C GLY A 9 -13.64 3.21 -9.66
N HIS A 10 -12.65 2.61 -10.34
CA HIS A 10 -11.47 3.34 -10.79
C HIS A 10 -11.81 4.50 -11.76
N ASP A 11 -12.93 4.41 -12.47
CA ASP A 11 -13.42 5.34 -13.48
C ASP A 11 -14.44 6.35 -12.95
N TRP A 12 -14.77 6.31 -11.66
CA TRP A 12 -15.70 7.28 -11.07
C TRP A 12 -15.18 8.71 -11.19
N SER A 13 -16.08 9.62 -11.56
CA SER A 13 -15.75 11.05 -11.57
C SER A 13 -15.49 11.58 -10.16
N ALA A 14 -14.69 12.64 -10.04
CA ALA A 14 -14.44 13.29 -8.76
C ALA A 14 -15.75 13.71 -8.06
N THR A 15 -16.71 14.25 -8.82
CA THR A 15 -18.03 14.65 -8.30
C THR A 15 -18.80 13.48 -7.70
N LEU A 16 -18.86 12.33 -8.40
CA LEU A 16 -19.51 11.13 -7.85
C LEU A 16 -18.79 10.66 -6.59
N CYS A 17 -17.46 10.72 -6.58
CA CYS A 17 -16.67 10.33 -5.43
C CYS A 17 -16.94 11.22 -4.20
N ASP A 18 -17.07 12.53 -4.39
CA ASP A 18 -17.44 13.50 -3.34
C ASP A 18 -18.85 13.22 -2.80
N GLU A 19 -19.83 13.02 -3.70
CA GLU A 19 -21.21 12.70 -3.33
C GLU A 19 -21.29 11.44 -2.46
N LEU A 20 -20.59 10.38 -2.86
CA LEU A 20 -20.54 9.12 -2.11
C LEU A 20 -19.85 9.30 -0.75
N ALA A 21 -18.73 10.02 -0.69
CA ALA A 21 -18.02 10.28 0.55
C ALA A 21 -18.89 11.06 1.54
N ILE A 22 -19.50 12.16 1.11
CA ILE A 22 -20.36 13.01 1.95
C ILE A 22 -21.59 12.24 2.45
N LYS A 23 -22.17 11.38 1.59
CA LYS A 23 -23.40 10.65 1.92
C LYS A 23 -23.18 9.53 2.94
N PHE A 24 -22.06 8.82 2.87
CA PHE A 24 -21.87 7.57 3.62
C PHE A 24 -20.79 7.61 4.70
N VAL A 25 -19.91 8.62 4.69
CA VAL A 25 -18.74 8.66 5.57
C VAL A 25 -18.87 9.82 6.57
N PRO A 26 -18.67 9.56 7.87
CA PRO A 26 -18.65 10.63 8.87
C PRO A 26 -17.60 11.70 8.59
N ILE A 27 -17.97 12.97 8.77
CA ILE A 27 -17.09 14.13 8.55
C ILE A 27 -15.76 14.01 9.30
N ALA A 28 -15.77 13.46 10.52
CA ALA A 28 -14.55 13.26 11.31
C ALA A 28 -13.52 12.35 10.62
N LEU A 29 -13.96 11.37 9.83
CA LEU A 29 -13.03 10.53 9.05
C LEU A 29 -12.55 11.26 7.80
N LEU A 30 -13.40 12.08 7.18
CA LEU A 30 -13.03 12.88 6.01
C LEU A 30 -11.96 13.93 6.34
N SER A 31 -12.00 14.51 7.55
CA SER A 31 -11.00 15.49 7.98
C SER A 31 -9.58 14.94 8.11
N GLU A 32 -9.42 13.62 8.20
CA GLU A 32 -8.10 12.98 8.29
C GLU A 32 -7.41 12.82 6.92
N GLU A 33 -8.14 12.93 5.80
CA GLU A 33 -7.62 12.61 4.46
C GLU A 33 -6.46 13.52 4.02
N SER A 34 -6.44 14.78 4.46
CA SER A 34 -5.37 15.72 4.11
C SER A 34 -4.01 15.30 4.65
N GLU A 35 -3.98 14.76 5.87
CA GLU A 35 -2.73 14.30 6.51
C GLU A 35 -2.20 13.03 5.82
N LEU A 36 -3.13 12.13 5.45
CA LEU A 36 -2.81 10.86 4.79
C LEU A 36 -2.14 11.02 3.43
N PHE A 37 -2.36 12.13 2.72
CA PHE A 37 -1.73 12.38 1.42
C PHE A 37 -0.20 12.31 1.47
N SER A 38 0.40 12.79 2.56
CA SER A 38 1.85 12.87 2.71
C SER A 38 2.52 11.52 3.02
N VAL A 39 1.78 10.59 3.63
CA VAL A 39 2.29 9.31 4.15
C VAL A 39 1.83 8.09 3.35
N LYS A 40 0.71 8.19 2.63
CA LYS A 40 0.20 7.05 1.86
C LYS A 40 1.14 6.62 0.75
N HIS A 41 0.99 5.36 0.36
CA HIS A 41 1.75 4.74 -0.73
C HIS A 41 1.67 5.60 -2.00
N TRP A 42 2.80 5.75 -2.69
CA TRP A 42 2.99 6.68 -3.80
C TRP A 42 1.89 6.58 -4.85
N ASP A 43 1.59 5.36 -5.30
CA ASP A 43 0.61 5.10 -6.36
C ASP A 43 -0.85 5.43 -5.98
N TYR A 44 -1.15 5.61 -4.69
CA TYR A 44 -2.51 5.91 -4.24
C TYR A 44 -2.73 7.40 -3.98
N ARG A 45 -1.70 8.24 -4.13
CA ARG A 45 -1.83 9.69 -3.89
C ARG A 45 -2.78 10.37 -4.87
N PHE A 46 -2.86 9.85 -6.09
CA PHE A 46 -3.72 10.36 -7.15
C PHE A 46 -5.14 9.78 -7.13
N LEU A 47 -5.41 8.80 -6.26
CA LEU A 47 -6.75 8.27 -6.07
C LEU A 47 -7.55 9.18 -5.14
N HIS A 48 -8.81 9.42 -5.51
CA HIS A 48 -9.78 10.02 -4.59
C HIS A 48 -9.96 9.10 -3.37
N PRO A 49 -10.15 9.60 -2.13
CA PRO A 49 -10.37 8.76 -0.94
C PRO A 49 -11.45 7.67 -1.11
N THR A 50 -12.52 8.01 -1.82
CA THR A 50 -13.61 7.09 -2.23
C THR A 50 -13.07 5.93 -3.10
N GLN A 51 -12.30 6.24 -4.15
CA GLN A 51 -11.69 5.24 -5.03
C GLN A 51 -10.66 4.41 -4.28
N ALA A 52 -9.82 5.04 -3.45
CA ALA A 52 -8.84 4.36 -2.62
C ALA A 52 -9.52 3.36 -1.65
N THR A 53 -10.64 3.74 -1.04
CA THR A 53 -11.41 2.85 -0.16
C THR A 53 -12.04 1.69 -0.93
N GLN A 54 -12.52 1.94 -2.15
CA GLN A 54 -13.04 0.89 -3.02
C GLN A 54 -11.93 -0.08 -3.47
N LEU A 55 -10.74 0.42 -3.81
CA LEU A 55 -9.56 -0.40 -4.10
C LEU A 55 -9.16 -1.23 -2.88
N PHE A 56 -9.15 -0.65 -1.67
CA PHE A 56 -8.87 -1.38 -0.44
C PHE A 56 -9.88 -2.52 -0.21
N ALA A 57 -11.17 -2.27 -0.42
CA ALA A 57 -12.20 -3.31 -0.31
C ALA A 57 -12.04 -4.42 -1.36
N HIS A 58 -11.65 -4.06 -2.59
CA HIS A 58 -11.30 -5.03 -3.63
C HIS A 58 -10.11 -5.91 -3.18
N CYS A 59 -9.02 -5.31 -2.70
CA CYS A 59 -7.86 -6.03 -2.18
C CYS A 59 -8.23 -6.94 -0.99
N TYR A 60 -9.09 -6.47 -0.09
CA TYR A 60 -9.61 -7.26 1.02
C TYR A 60 -10.39 -8.49 0.53
N ALA A 61 -11.25 -8.34 -0.47
CA ALA A 61 -12.03 -9.44 -1.03
C ALA A 61 -11.12 -10.51 -1.65
N GLN A 62 -10.10 -10.10 -2.41
CA GLN A 62 -9.11 -11.03 -2.98
C GLN A 62 -8.31 -11.74 -1.90
N ALA A 63 -7.81 -11.01 -0.90
CA ALA A 63 -7.05 -11.60 0.21
C ALA A 63 -7.90 -12.60 1.01
N LYS A 64 -9.17 -12.26 1.27
CA LYS A 64 -10.11 -13.16 1.95
C LYS A 64 -10.33 -14.44 1.16
N LYS A 65 -10.48 -14.33 -0.18
CA LYS A 65 -10.61 -15.47 -1.07
C LYS A 65 -9.41 -16.39 -0.98
N HIS A 66 -8.19 -15.85 -1.15
CA HIS A 66 -6.95 -16.62 -1.03
C HIS A 66 -6.80 -17.27 0.35
N ALA A 67 -7.20 -16.58 1.42
CA ALA A 67 -7.14 -17.13 2.76
C ALA A 67 -8.11 -18.31 2.97
N VAL A 68 -9.31 -18.28 2.38
CA VAL A 68 -10.22 -19.43 2.40
C VAL A 68 -9.69 -20.59 1.57
N GLU A 69 -9.07 -20.33 0.41
CA GLU A 69 -8.38 -21.36 -0.38
C GLU A 69 -7.29 -22.07 0.46
N ARG A 70 -6.56 -21.32 1.31
CA ARG A 70 -5.54 -21.88 2.22
C ARG A 70 -6.13 -22.64 3.40
N ARG A 71 -7.20 -22.14 4.03
CA ARG A 71 -7.76 -22.68 5.28
C ARG A 71 -8.66 -23.88 5.10
N THR A 72 -9.45 -23.90 4.03
CA THR A 72 -10.57 -24.84 3.91
C THR A 72 -10.39 -25.73 2.71
N ASP A 73 -10.56 -25.18 1.51
CA ASP A 73 -10.50 -25.93 0.27
C ASP A 73 -10.38 -24.96 -0.91
N ILE A 74 -9.59 -25.35 -1.91
CA ILE A 74 -9.31 -24.54 -3.09
C ILE A 74 -10.59 -24.29 -3.91
N TRP A 75 -11.49 -25.26 -4.01
CA TRP A 75 -12.74 -25.09 -4.77
C TRP A 75 -13.73 -24.19 -4.04
N ILE A 76 -13.81 -24.29 -2.71
CA ILE A 76 -14.63 -23.38 -1.91
C ILE A 76 -14.14 -21.95 -2.10
N GLY A 77 -12.83 -21.71 -1.95
CA GLY A 77 -12.26 -20.38 -2.15
C GLY A 77 -12.41 -19.87 -3.59
N ARG A 78 -12.15 -20.68 -4.61
CA ARG A 78 -12.35 -20.29 -6.03
C ARG A 78 -13.80 -19.91 -6.34
N ASN A 79 -14.76 -20.64 -5.76
CA ASN A 79 -16.19 -20.43 -5.92
C ASN A 79 -16.79 -19.45 -4.90
N MET A 80 -16.01 -18.94 -3.95
CA MET A 80 -16.45 -17.81 -3.15
C MET A 80 -16.74 -16.69 -4.13
N LYS A 81 -18.02 -16.32 -4.16
CA LYS A 81 -18.39 -15.00 -4.64
C LYS A 81 -17.54 -14.05 -3.79
N GLY A 82 -16.64 -13.32 -4.43
CA GLY A 82 -15.97 -12.22 -3.74
C GLY A 82 -17.02 -11.24 -3.23
N ILE A 83 -16.56 -10.06 -2.82
CA ILE A 83 -17.43 -8.91 -3.03
C ILE A 83 -17.74 -8.97 -4.54
N LYS A 84 -19.01 -9.15 -4.94
CA LYS A 84 -19.42 -8.95 -6.36
C LYS A 84 -18.95 -7.53 -6.75
N GLU A 85 -19.25 -7.01 -7.92
CA GLU A 85 -19.46 -5.55 -7.92
C GLU A 85 -20.67 -5.31 -6.99
N PRO A 86 -20.44 -4.94 -5.71
CA PRO A 86 -20.99 -3.70 -5.25
C PRO A 86 -19.89 -2.70 -5.01
N VAL A 87 -20.27 -1.49 -5.32
CA VAL A 87 -19.79 -0.30 -4.65
C VAL A 87 -19.77 -0.57 -3.14
N ILE A 88 -18.68 -0.28 -2.44
CA ILE A 88 -18.58 -0.42 -0.97
C ILE A 88 -19.78 0.21 -0.23
N PHE A 89 -20.43 1.19 -0.86
CA PHE A 89 -21.58 1.94 -0.37
C PHE A 89 -22.93 1.20 -0.44
N ASP A 90 -22.97 0.00 -1.02
CA ASP A 90 -24.13 -0.90 -0.93
C ASP A 90 -24.09 -1.77 0.34
N LEU A 91 -23.00 -1.70 1.11
CA LEU A 91 -22.85 -2.40 2.38
C LEU A 91 -23.51 -1.64 3.54
N ASP A 92 -23.64 -2.30 4.69
CA ASP A 92 -24.10 -1.62 5.89
C ASP A 92 -23.10 -0.54 6.36
N ALA A 93 -23.60 0.49 7.04
CA ALA A 93 -22.79 1.64 7.48
C ALA A 93 -21.59 1.25 8.34
N ARG A 94 -21.69 0.15 9.10
CA ARG A 94 -20.61 -0.35 9.95
C ARG A 94 -19.50 -0.98 9.09
N SER A 95 -19.84 -1.72 8.04
CA SER A 95 -18.89 -2.24 7.06
C SER A 95 -18.21 -1.13 6.25
N ILE A 96 -18.97 -0.13 5.79
CA ILE A 96 -18.42 1.05 5.08
C ILE A 96 -17.37 1.75 5.95
N THR A 97 -17.74 2.05 7.20
CA THR A 97 -16.83 2.68 8.16
C THR A 97 -15.59 1.81 8.44
N GLY A 98 -15.78 0.48 8.51
CA GLY A 98 -14.69 -0.47 8.70
C GLY A 98 -13.67 -0.44 7.57
N PHE A 99 -14.12 -0.45 6.31
CA PHE A 99 -13.25 -0.33 5.15
C PHE A 99 -12.53 1.02 5.10
N TRP A 100 -13.25 2.12 5.38
CA TRP A 100 -12.65 3.45 5.41
C TRP A 100 -11.50 3.52 6.42
N LYS A 101 -11.74 3.08 7.67
CA LYS A 101 -10.72 3.07 8.72
C LYS A 101 -9.57 2.11 8.44
N GLY A 102 -9.86 0.94 7.88
CA GLY A 102 -8.84 -0.04 7.47
C GLY A 102 -7.91 0.55 6.40
N ARG A 103 -8.49 1.20 5.38
CA ARG A 103 -7.73 1.89 4.34
C ARG A 103 -6.91 3.04 4.91
N GLN A 104 -7.48 3.89 5.76
CA GLN A 104 -6.74 4.95 6.44
C GLN A 104 -5.57 4.40 7.27
N MET A 105 -5.71 3.23 7.90
CA MET A 105 -4.61 2.59 8.62
C MET A 105 -3.49 2.14 7.67
N ALA A 106 -3.83 1.56 6.53
CA ALA A 106 -2.84 1.20 5.50
C ALA A 106 -2.13 2.45 4.95
N ASP A 107 -2.87 3.54 4.72
CA ASP A 107 -2.33 4.84 4.29
C ASP A 107 -1.34 5.41 5.31
N ARG A 108 -1.69 5.41 6.62
CA ARG A 108 -0.79 5.91 7.68
C ARG A 108 0.54 5.17 7.72
N LEU A 109 0.55 3.89 7.35
CA LEU A 109 1.76 3.07 7.32
C LEU A 109 2.47 3.08 5.95
N GLY A 110 1.90 3.73 4.93
CA GLY A 110 2.45 3.76 3.58
C GLY A 110 2.48 2.38 2.90
N ILE A 111 1.55 1.48 3.26
CA ILE A 111 1.56 0.07 2.81
C ILE A 111 0.62 -0.12 1.62
N PRO A 112 1.05 -0.83 0.56
CA PRO A 112 0.16 -1.29 -0.52
C PRO A 112 -1.04 -2.07 0.01
N TYR A 113 -2.24 -1.80 -0.52
CA TYR A 113 -3.46 -2.38 0.04
C TYR A 113 -3.55 -3.89 -0.14
N ASP A 114 -2.99 -4.44 -1.22
CA ASP A 114 -2.91 -5.88 -1.47
C ASP A 114 -2.03 -6.56 -0.40
N PHE A 115 -0.84 -6.00 -0.14
CA PHE A 115 0.06 -6.49 0.90
C PHE A 115 -0.56 -6.39 2.29
N TYR A 116 -1.20 -5.26 2.60
CA TYR A 116 -1.86 -5.04 3.88
C TYR A 116 -2.95 -6.09 4.13
N CYS A 117 -3.83 -6.29 3.15
CA CYS A 117 -4.96 -7.21 3.28
C CYS A 117 -4.51 -8.67 3.38
N GLU A 118 -3.55 -9.10 2.56
CA GLU A 118 -3.01 -10.47 2.63
C GLU A 118 -2.37 -10.76 3.99
N ASN A 119 -1.57 -9.82 4.51
CA ASN A 119 -0.91 -10.01 5.80
C ASN A 119 -1.88 -9.92 6.98
N ALA A 120 -2.99 -9.16 6.86
CA ALA A 120 -4.06 -9.21 7.85
C ALA A 120 -4.75 -10.58 7.89
N MET A 121 -4.99 -11.19 6.73
CA MET A 121 -5.52 -12.56 6.67
C MET A 121 -4.52 -13.58 7.22
N PHE A 122 -3.23 -13.41 6.89
CA PHE A 122 -2.17 -14.26 7.42
C PHE A 122 -1.98 -14.12 8.93
N PHE A 123 -2.14 -12.90 9.49
CA PHE A 123 -2.14 -12.69 10.93
C PHE A 123 -3.21 -13.53 11.62
N ALA A 124 -4.40 -13.67 11.03
CA ALA A 124 -5.44 -14.51 11.60
C ALA A 124 -5.07 -15.99 11.62
N ASP A 125 -4.20 -16.46 10.71
CA ASP A 125 -3.66 -17.82 10.73
C ASP A 125 -2.66 -17.98 11.87
N VAL A 126 -1.70 -17.04 11.98
CA VAL A 126 -0.68 -17.03 13.03
C VAL A 126 -1.31 -16.91 14.43
N ALA A 127 -2.30 -16.03 14.56
CA ALA A 127 -3.06 -15.81 15.79
C ALA A 127 -4.12 -16.90 16.04
N ARG A 128 -4.24 -17.91 15.18
CA ARG A 128 -5.21 -19.03 15.32
C ARG A 128 -6.66 -18.56 15.51
N TRP A 129 -7.05 -17.49 14.83
CA TRP A 129 -8.43 -17.03 14.85
C TRP A 129 -9.31 -18.04 14.10
N GLU A 130 -10.42 -18.43 14.72
CA GLU A 130 -11.42 -19.30 14.11
C GLU A 130 -11.94 -18.71 12.79
N ASN A 131 -12.22 -17.40 12.80
CA ASN A 131 -12.75 -16.68 11.65
C ASN A 131 -11.72 -15.72 11.05
N LEU A 132 -11.80 -15.52 9.74
CA LEU A 132 -11.03 -14.48 9.05
C LEU A 132 -11.45 -13.08 9.51
N PRO A 133 -10.52 -12.10 9.49
CA PRO A 133 -10.79 -10.76 10.00
C PRO A 133 -11.91 -10.07 9.21
N THR A 134 -12.85 -9.47 9.94
CA THR A 134 -13.83 -8.53 9.39
C THR A 134 -13.16 -7.18 9.08
N PRO A 135 -13.78 -6.31 8.24
CA PRO A 135 -13.21 -5.00 7.92
C PRO A 135 -12.85 -4.15 9.16
N ILE A 136 -13.64 -4.25 10.23
CA ILE A 136 -13.37 -3.55 11.49
C ILE A 136 -12.12 -4.05 12.21
N GLN A 137 -11.81 -5.34 12.10
CA GLN A 137 -10.64 -5.92 12.74
C GLN A 137 -9.35 -5.58 12.01
N MET A 138 -9.43 -5.14 10.75
CA MET A 138 -8.26 -4.81 9.92
C MET A 138 -7.39 -3.70 10.49
N TYR A 139 -7.94 -2.82 11.33
CA TYR A 139 -7.20 -1.74 12.00
C TYR A 139 -7.03 -1.97 13.51
N SER A 140 -7.17 -3.21 13.98
CA SER A 140 -7.04 -3.54 15.41
C SER A 140 -5.59 -3.39 15.91
N GLN A 141 -5.41 -2.49 16.87
CA GLN A 141 -4.15 -2.28 17.61
C GLN A 141 -4.09 -3.11 18.91
N ASN A 142 -5.13 -3.88 19.22
CA ASN A 142 -5.13 -4.74 20.39
C ASN A 142 -4.37 -6.04 20.11
N VAL A 143 -3.46 -6.40 21.01
CA VAL A 143 -2.83 -7.73 21.04
C VAL A 143 -3.85 -8.76 21.53
N PRO A 144 -4.12 -9.84 20.75
CA PRO A 144 -4.97 -10.94 21.20
C PRO A 144 -4.47 -11.52 22.52
N GLU A 145 -5.39 -11.79 23.46
CA GLU A 145 -5.04 -12.17 24.84
C GLU A 145 -4.06 -13.35 24.91
N HIS A 146 -4.31 -14.39 24.10
CA HIS A 146 -3.48 -15.59 24.07
C HIS A 146 -2.09 -15.39 23.44
N LEU A 147 -1.85 -14.27 22.75
CA LEU A 147 -0.53 -13.92 22.22
C LEU A 147 0.30 -13.10 23.22
N ARG A 148 -0.32 -12.50 24.24
CA ARG A 148 0.36 -11.59 25.18
C ARG A 148 1.47 -12.23 26.00
N THR A 149 1.38 -13.54 26.22
CA THR A 149 2.37 -14.33 26.97
C THR A 149 3.38 -15.02 26.08
N THR A 150 3.38 -14.72 24.78
CA THR A 150 4.32 -15.28 23.81
C THR A 150 5.36 -14.23 23.45
N ASP A 151 6.50 -14.66 22.91
CA ASP A 151 7.49 -13.75 22.31
C ASP A 151 6.94 -12.99 21.07
N PHE A 152 5.69 -13.29 20.68
CA PHE A 152 4.96 -12.73 19.56
C PHE A 152 3.75 -11.89 20.02
N ALA A 153 3.93 -11.09 21.07
CA ALA A 153 2.90 -10.21 21.63
C ALA A 153 2.67 -8.94 20.80
N VAL A 154 2.23 -9.10 19.55
CA VAL A 154 1.96 -7.99 18.62
C VAL A 154 0.50 -7.96 18.16
N SER A 155 0.00 -6.75 17.90
CA SER A 155 -1.29 -6.53 17.27
C SER A 155 -1.23 -6.84 15.76
N MET A 156 -2.40 -6.91 15.11
CA MET A 156 -2.46 -7.12 13.66
C MET A 156 -1.74 -6.00 12.90
N VAL A 157 -1.96 -4.75 13.29
CA VAL A 157 -1.37 -3.58 12.64
C VAL A 157 0.16 -3.60 12.79
N GLU A 158 0.67 -3.90 13.98
CA GLU A 158 2.11 -4.03 14.23
C GLU A 158 2.73 -5.19 13.44
N PHE A 159 2.07 -6.34 13.39
CA PHE A 159 2.52 -7.49 12.61
C PHE A 159 2.66 -7.14 11.11
N ILE A 160 1.65 -6.48 10.54
CA ILE A 160 1.67 -6.06 9.13
C ILE A 160 2.80 -5.04 8.90
N GLY A 161 2.99 -4.10 9.83
CA GLY A 161 4.09 -3.13 9.78
C GLY A 161 5.47 -3.79 9.79
N LEU A 162 5.68 -4.78 10.66
CA LEU A 162 6.93 -5.56 10.71
C LEU A 162 7.17 -6.33 9.41
N LYS A 163 6.12 -6.95 8.84
CA LYS A 163 6.19 -7.64 7.55
C LYS A 163 6.49 -6.69 6.40
N TRP A 164 5.98 -5.47 6.45
CA TRP A 164 6.28 -4.46 5.45
C TRP A 164 7.72 -3.96 5.54
N ALA A 165 8.23 -3.71 6.74
CA ALA A 165 9.63 -3.35 6.96
C ALA A 165 10.59 -4.45 6.45
N GLU A 166 10.28 -5.72 6.74
CA GLU A 166 11.01 -6.88 6.20
C GLU A 166 10.99 -6.88 4.66
N ARG A 167 9.83 -6.60 4.05
CA ARG A 167 9.70 -6.52 2.59
C ARG A 167 10.50 -5.37 1.99
N LEU A 168 10.53 -4.20 2.63
CA LEU A 168 11.29 -3.04 2.15
C LEU A 168 12.80 -3.32 2.12
N GLY A 169 13.32 -4.11 3.07
CA GLY A 169 14.72 -4.55 3.07
C GLY A 169 15.06 -5.55 1.96
N ASN A 170 14.08 -6.33 1.50
CA ASN A 170 14.30 -7.41 0.53
C ASN A 170 13.89 -7.07 -0.91
N THR A 171 13.11 -6.01 -1.12
CA THR A 171 12.51 -5.71 -2.42
C THR A 171 12.56 -4.24 -2.82
N ASN A 172 12.74 -4.05 -4.12
CA ASN A 172 12.61 -2.75 -4.75
C ASN A 172 11.13 -2.42 -5.01
N ASN A 173 10.48 -1.77 -4.04
CA ASN A 173 9.15 -1.18 -4.22
C ASN A 173 9.31 0.22 -4.82
N TYR A 174 8.97 0.36 -6.10
CA TYR A 174 8.96 1.63 -6.82
C TYR A 174 7.52 2.05 -7.09
N ALA A 175 7.29 3.35 -7.17
CA ALA A 175 6.04 3.89 -7.67
C ALA A 175 5.88 3.56 -9.16
N SER A 176 4.67 3.16 -9.53
CA SER A 176 4.27 2.82 -10.89
C SER A 176 3.54 3.97 -11.59
N HIS A 177 2.99 4.93 -10.83
CA HIS A 177 2.25 6.05 -11.39
C HIS A 177 3.16 6.97 -12.23
N GLU A 178 2.68 7.40 -13.41
CA GLU A 178 3.45 8.16 -14.41
C GLU A 178 4.09 9.44 -13.84
N ALA A 179 3.42 10.11 -12.90
CA ALA A 179 3.92 11.30 -12.22
C ALA A 179 5.23 11.08 -11.44
N TYR A 180 5.61 9.82 -11.15
CA TYR A 180 6.87 9.48 -10.49
C TYR A 180 7.96 9.02 -11.44
N LEU A 181 7.68 8.90 -12.74
CA LEU A 181 8.70 8.67 -13.74
C LEU A 181 9.56 9.93 -13.90
N ALA A 182 10.85 9.71 -14.11
CA ALA A 182 11.84 10.79 -14.15
C ALA A 182 11.57 11.80 -15.27
N GLU A 183 10.99 11.35 -16.38
CA GLU A 183 10.59 12.19 -17.52
C GLU A 183 9.45 13.17 -17.18
N ASN A 184 8.60 12.82 -16.22
CA ASN A 184 7.45 13.63 -15.78
C ASN A 184 7.76 14.47 -14.53
N TYR A 185 9.04 14.54 -14.12
CA TYR A 185 9.43 15.28 -12.94
C TYR A 185 9.27 16.80 -13.15
N GLN A 186 8.47 17.43 -12.29
CA GLN A 186 8.15 18.86 -12.33
C GLN A 186 8.49 19.57 -11.00
N SER A 187 9.30 18.94 -10.16
CA SER A 187 9.70 19.48 -8.84
C SER A 187 8.56 19.71 -7.85
N GLY A 188 7.43 19.01 -7.99
CA GLY A 188 6.34 19.06 -7.00
C GLY A 188 6.72 18.42 -5.66
N ASP A 189 6.11 18.86 -4.56
CA ASP A 189 6.47 18.41 -3.21
C ASP A 189 6.39 16.88 -3.04
N HIS A 190 5.35 16.25 -3.59
CA HIS A 190 5.18 14.79 -3.56
C HIS A 190 6.24 14.06 -4.40
N GLN A 191 6.68 14.64 -5.52
CA GLN A 191 7.77 14.10 -6.33
C GLN A 191 9.12 14.26 -5.61
N ASN A 192 9.36 15.41 -4.98
CA ASN A 192 10.56 15.65 -4.18
C ASN A 192 10.64 14.68 -2.99
N ALA A 193 9.52 14.42 -2.31
CA ALA A 193 9.43 13.40 -1.27
C ALA A 193 9.79 12.01 -1.81
N TYR A 194 9.33 11.66 -3.02
CA TYR A 194 9.67 10.39 -3.65
C TYR A 194 11.15 10.31 -4.07
N LEU A 195 11.73 11.39 -4.60
CA LEU A 195 13.16 11.46 -4.89
C LEU A 195 14.01 11.28 -3.62
N ASN A 196 13.59 11.88 -2.51
CA ASN A 196 14.26 11.69 -1.22
C ASN A 196 14.17 10.23 -0.77
N TYR A 197 12.99 9.61 -0.88
CA TYR A 197 12.80 8.18 -0.60
C TYR A 197 13.77 7.29 -1.43
N LEU A 198 13.88 7.53 -2.73
CA LEU A 198 14.84 6.80 -3.58
C LEU A 198 16.28 7.06 -3.17
N GLY A 199 16.61 8.31 -2.83
CA GLY A 199 17.92 8.71 -2.34
C GLY A 199 18.31 8.00 -1.04
N ASP A 200 17.41 7.97 -0.06
CA ASP A 200 17.60 7.29 1.22
C ASP A 200 17.81 5.79 0.99
N LYS A 201 16.98 5.18 0.14
CA LYS A 201 17.11 3.77 -0.24
C LYS A 201 18.46 3.42 -0.86
N ILE A 202 18.97 4.29 -1.74
CA ILE A 202 20.31 4.11 -2.35
C ILE A 202 21.40 4.27 -1.28
N ARG A 203 21.27 5.22 -0.34
CA ARG A 203 22.28 5.45 0.73
C ARG A 203 22.34 4.33 1.74
N GLU A 204 21.18 3.77 2.10
CA GLU A 204 21.06 2.74 3.13
C GLU A 204 21.37 1.33 2.58
N SER A 205 21.40 1.17 1.26
CA SER A 205 21.75 -0.10 0.62
C SER A 205 23.21 -0.49 0.88
N THR A 206 23.43 -1.79 1.12
CA THR A 206 24.78 -2.40 1.12
C THR A 206 25.46 -2.29 -0.25
N TYR A 207 24.67 -2.25 -1.33
CA TYR A 207 25.15 -2.14 -2.71
C TYR A 207 24.44 -0.96 -3.42
N PRO A 208 24.86 0.30 -3.17
CA PRO A 208 24.22 1.49 -3.71
C PRO A 208 24.18 1.52 -5.24
N GLU A 209 25.25 1.11 -5.92
CA GLU A 209 25.30 1.07 -7.39
C GLU A 209 24.31 0.08 -8.01
N ALA A 210 24.06 -1.07 -7.38
CA ALA A 210 23.11 -2.06 -7.89
C ALA A 210 21.66 -1.55 -7.75
N VAL A 211 21.35 -0.91 -6.62
CA VAL A 211 20.04 -0.26 -6.43
C VAL A 211 19.88 0.88 -7.42
N LEU A 212 20.92 1.72 -7.60
CA LEU A 212 20.90 2.82 -8.55
C LEU A 212 20.68 2.34 -9.99
N ALA A 213 21.38 1.28 -10.42
CA ALA A 213 21.21 0.68 -11.74
C ALA A 213 19.74 0.26 -11.97
N SER A 214 19.14 -0.46 -11.01
CA SER A 214 17.72 -0.84 -11.06
C SER A 214 16.78 0.38 -11.11
N VAL A 215 17.07 1.44 -10.34
CA VAL A 215 16.27 2.68 -10.36
C VAL A 215 16.34 3.39 -11.72
N LEU A 216 17.52 3.45 -12.34
CA LEU A 216 17.72 4.02 -13.68
C LEU A 216 17.03 3.18 -14.75
N GLU A 217 17.18 1.86 -14.72
CA GLU A 217 16.53 0.94 -15.65
C GLU A 217 15.00 1.07 -15.63
N LYS A 218 14.43 1.30 -14.45
CA LYS A 218 12.97 1.51 -14.27
C LYS A 218 12.51 2.93 -14.62
N GLY A 219 13.40 3.80 -15.11
CA GLY A 219 13.06 5.18 -15.49
C GLY A 219 12.66 6.07 -14.31
N GLN A 220 13.03 5.69 -13.08
CA GLN A 220 12.62 6.39 -11.86
C GLN A 220 13.56 7.57 -11.54
N LEU A 221 14.80 7.54 -12.05
CA LEU A 221 15.75 8.65 -11.98
C LEU A 221 16.42 8.88 -13.35
N THR A 222 16.80 10.13 -13.62
CA THR A 222 17.78 10.46 -14.66
C THR A 222 19.15 10.74 -14.04
N PRO A 223 20.24 10.67 -14.81
CA PRO A 223 21.58 11.04 -14.32
C PRO A 223 21.65 12.42 -13.66
N ASP A 224 20.88 13.39 -14.15
CA ASP A 224 20.84 14.74 -13.58
C ASP A 224 20.11 14.79 -12.24
N LEU A 225 19.02 14.02 -12.10
CA LEU A 225 18.35 13.85 -10.80
C LEU A 225 19.26 13.13 -9.81
N VAL A 226 20.06 12.17 -10.25
CA VAL A 226 21.07 11.52 -9.39
C VAL A 226 22.09 12.52 -8.88
N LYS A 227 22.62 13.40 -9.76
CA LYS A 227 23.56 14.46 -9.34
C LYS A 227 22.89 15.48 -8.39
N LYS A 228 21.60 15.76 -8.57
CA LYS A 228 20.82 16.60 -7.66
C LYS A 228 20.70 15.97 -6.26
N ILE A 229 20.38 14.69 -6.18
CA ILE A 229 20.23 13.95 -4.91
C ILE A 229 21.60 13.70 -4.25
N PHE A 230 22.65 13.52 -5.07
CA PHE A 230 24.01 13.19 -4.64
C PHE A 230 25.05 14.18 -5.20
N PRO A 231 25.10 15.44 -4.73
CA PRO A 231 25.97 16.46 -5.34
C PRO A 231 27.46 16.13 -5.32
N LYS A 232 27.92 15.40 -4.30
CA LYS A 232 29.35 15.05 -4.12
C LYS A 232 29.74 13.72 -4.77
N SER A 233 28.86 12.74 -4.73
CA SER A 233 29.16 11.36 -5.13
C SER A 233 28.43 10.89 -6.39
N GLY A 234 27.51 11.69 -6.93
CA GLY A 234 26.63 11.29 -8.04
C GLY A 234 27.38 10.81 -9.27
N ASN A 235 28.42 11.51 -9.72
CA ASN A 235 29.23 11.09 -10.87
C ASN A 235 29.91 9.73 -10.66
N SER A 236 30.46 9.51 -9.46
CA SER A 236 31.13 8.25 -9.12
C SER A 236 30.13 7.10 -8.99
N LEU A 237 28.96 7.36 -8.41
CA LEU A 237 27.87 6.39 -8.31
C LEU A 237 27.32 5.98 -9.68
N LEU A 238 27.10 6.96 -10.58
CA LEU A 238 26.64 6.72 -11.94
C LEU A 238 27.62 5.82 -12.70
N CYS A 239 28.92 6.15 -12.66
CA CYS A 239 29.96 5.35 -13.32
C CYS A 239 29.97 3.88 -12.83
N ARG A 240 29.77 3.63 -11.53
CA ARG A 240 29.66 2.26 -11.00
C ARG A 240 28.36 1.56 -11.41
N ALA A 241 27.24 2.28 -11.44
CA ALA A 241 25.95 1.72 -11.83
C ALA A 241 25.90 1.40 -13.34
N GLU A 242 26.53 2.21 -14.19
CA GLU A 242 26.62 1.99 -15.64
C GLU A 242 27.30 0.66 -15.99
N VAL A 243 28.31 0.25 -15.20
CA VAL A 243 28.97 -1.06 -15.37
C VAL A 243 28.01 -2.23 -15.16
N LEU A 244 26.95 -2.05 -14.37
CA LEU A 244 25.95 -3.09 -14.11
C LEU A 244 24.79 -3.08 -15.11
N LEU A 245 24.67 -2.03 -15.93
CA LEU A 245 23.64 -1.89 -16.96
C LEU A 245 24.11 -2.37 -18.35
N GLY A 246 25.42 -2.50 -18.54
CA GLY A 246 26.05 -3.05 -19.77
C GLY A 246 26.28 -4.54 -19.70
#